data_AF-A0A2N0SXR8-F1
#
_entry.id   AF-A0A2N0SXR8-F1
#
_cell.length_a   1.000
_cell.length_b   1.000
_cell.length_c   1.000
_cell.angle_alpha   90.00
_cell.angle_beta   90.00
_cell.angle_gamma   90.00
#
_symmetry.space_group_name_H-M   'P 1'
#
loop_
_entity.id
_entity.type
_entity.pdbx_description
1 polymer ?
#
loop_
_entity_poly.entity_id
_entity_poly.type
_entity_poly.pdbx_seq_one_letter_code
_entity_poly.pdbx_strand_id
1 'polypeptide(L)' 'MSSDMGYRFQSATTANGCLMVCITPHTRRRDFRSKVYVFTPEEVRGLIGCLAVLPDGPE' A
#
# COMPACT_ATOMS: atom_id res chain seq x y z
N MET A 1 -20.74 2.26 17.13
CA MET A 1 -20.07 2.50 15.83
C MET A 1 -18.57 2.46 16.08
N SER A 2 -17.91 1.34 15.76
CA SER A 2 -16.49 1.14 16.05
C SER A 2 -15.64 1.66 14.89
N SER A 3 -15.28 2.93 14.94
CA SER A 3 -14.33 3.60 14.02
C SER A 3 -12.88 3.11 14.15
N ASP A 4 -12.59 2.16 15.06
CA ASP A 4 -11.22 1.80 15.47
C ASP A 4 -10.70 0.49 14.86
N MET A 5 -11.30 0.02 13.76
CA MET A 5 -10.82 -1.15 13.01
C MET A 5 -10.53 -0.74 11.57
N GLY A 6 -9.28 -0.86 11.12
CA GLY A 6 -8.88 -0.50 9.77
C GLY A 6 -7.46 -0.93 9.42
N TYR A 7 -6.95 -0.47 8.29
CA TYR A 7 -5.57 -0.69 7.85
C TYR A 7 -4.89 0.65 7.58
N ARG A 8 -3.65 0.80 8.01
CA ARG A 8 -2.76 1.88 7.58
C ARG A 8 -1.83 1.34 6.51
N PHE A 9 -1.81 2.03 5.37
CA PHE A 9 -0.91 1.76 4.26
C PHE A 9 0.18 2.83 4.24
N GLN A 10 1.43 2.40 4.09
CA GLN A 10 2.56 3.28 3.83
C GLN A 10 3.33 2.71 2.64
N SER A 11 3.74 3.58 1.73
CA SER A 11 4.53 3.16 0.57
C SER A 11 5.78 4.01 0.38
N ALA A 12 6.82 3.41 -0.19
CA ALA A 12 8.07 4.09 -0.54
C ALA A 12 8.69 3.46 -1.79
N THR A 13 9.23 4.30 -2.67
CA THR A 13 10.06 3.85 -3.81
C THR A 13 11.42 3.43 -3.30
N THR A 14 11.88 2.25 -3.70
CA THR A 14 13.24 1.79 -3.41
C THR A 14 14.22 2.33 -4.46
N ALA A 15 15.53 2.24 -4.17
CA ALA A 15 16.59 2.65 -5.11
C ALA A 15 16.53 1.92 -6.47
N ASN A 16 15.87 0.76 -6.53
CA ASN A 16 15.76 -0.07 -7.74
C ASN A 16 14.42 0.15 -8.49
N GLY A 17 13.65 1.17 -8.14
CA GLY A 17 12.35 1.45 -8.73
C GLY A 17 11.23 0.51 -8.29
N CYS A 18 11.45 -0.32 -7.27
CA CYS A 18 10.41 -1.15 -6.66
C CYS A 18 9.54 -0.32 -5.70
N LEU A 19 8.30 -0.76 -5.48
CA LEU A 19 7.39 -0.16 -4.52
C LEU A 19 7.32 -1.03 -3.26
N MET A 20 7.78 -0.51 -2.13
CA MET A 20 7.56 -1.17 -0.84
C MET A 20 6.20 -0.74 -0.28
N VAL A 21 5.37 -1.68 0.15
CA VAL A 21 4.08 -1.43 0.82
C VAL A 21 4.09 -2.07 2.19
N CYS A 22 3.91 -1.24 3.22
CA CYS A 22 3.73 -1.68 4.60
C CYS A 22 2.24 -1.59 4.97
N ILE A 23 1.65 -2.72 5.36
CA ILE A 23 0.27 -2.83 5.81
C ILE A 23 0.27 -3.08 7.31
N THR A 24 -0.24 -2.11 8.06
CA THR A 24 -0.34 -2.21 9.52
C THR A 24 -1.81 -2.29 9.93
N PRO A 25 -2.25 -3.37 10.57
CA PRO A 25 -3.60 -3.43 11.13
C PRO A 25 -3.77 -2.33 12.20
N HIS A 26 -4.78 -1.50 12.02
CA HIS A 26 -5.18 -0.50 13.00
C HIS A 26 -6.33 -1.09 13.81
N THR A 27 -6.00 -1.64 14.98
CA THR A 27 -7.00 -2.07 15.96
C THR A 27 -6.67 -1.44 17.31
N ARG A 28 -7.67 -1.36 18.21
CA ARG A 28 -7.47 -0.86 19.59
C ARG A 28 -6.35 -1.58 20.36
N ARG A 29 -6.09 -2.84 20.01
CA ARG A 29 -4.98 -3.64 20.52
C ARG A 29 -3.82 -3.47 19.54
N ARG A 30 -2.78 -2.72 19.93
CA ARG A 30 -1.60 -2.39 19.10
C ARG A 30 -0.69 -3.61 18.85
N ASP A 31 -1.25 -4.81 18.81
CA ASP A 31 -0.52 -6.06 19.03
C ASP A 31 -0.26 -6.81 17.70
N PHE A 32 -0.78 -6.30 16.58
CA PHE A 32 -0.65 -6.96 15.29
C PHE A 32 0.61 -6.49 14.56
N ARG A 33 1.40 -7.47 14.11
CA ARG A 33 2.61 -7.21 13.31
C ARG A 33 2.23 -6.68 11.94
N SER A 34 2.93 -5.63 11.50
CA SER A 34 2.85 -5.14 10.14
C SER A 34 3.33 -6.19 9.13
N LYS A 35 2.74 -6.18 7.94
CA LYS A 35 3.21 -6.98 6.79
C LYS A 35 3.85 -6.06 5.77
N VAL A 36 5.00 -6.45 5.25
CA VAL A 36 5.74 -5.72 4.23
C VAL A 36 5.73 -6.51 2.93
N TYR A 37 5.41 -5.83 1.84
CA TYR A 37 5.45 -6.34 0.48
C TYR A 37 6.37 -5.44 -0.36
N VAL A 38 7.08 -6.03 -1.32
CA VAL A 38 7.89 -5.28 -2.28
C VAL A 38 7.43 -5.69 -3.67
N PHE A 39 6.90 -4.74 -4.42
CA PHE A 39 6.46 -4.92 -5.79
C PHE A 39 7.56 -4.47 -6.73
N THR A 40 7.91 -5.32 -7.68
CA THR A 40 8.76 -4.97 -8.82
C THR A 40 8.07 -3.94 -9.72
N PRO A 41 8.81 -3.22 -10.59
CA PRO A 41 8.22 -2.31 -11.56
C PRO A 41 7.13 -2.96 -12.44
N GLU A 42 7.28 -4.24 -12.82
CA GLU A 42 6.28 -4.96 -13.61
C GLU A 42 5.01 -5.25 -12.82
N GLU A 43 5.14 -5.68 -11.57
CA GLU A 43 4.00 -5.90 -10.68
C GLU A 43 3.27 -4.59 -10.35
N VAL A 44 3.99 -3.47 -10.24
CA VAL A 44 3.38 -2.14 -10.10
C VAL A 44 2.55 -1.77 -11.33
N ARG A 45 3.07 -2.01 -12.54
CA ARG A 45 2.29 -1.77 -13.77
C ARG A 45 1.05 -2.67 -13.82
N GLY A 46 1.17 -3.93 -13.43
CA GLY A 46 0.04 -4.85 -13.31
C GLY A 46 -1.00 -4.36 -12.31
N LEU A 47 -0.55 -3.89 -11.13
CA LEU A 47 -1.42 -3.34 -10.10
C LEU A 47 -2.18 -2.10 -10.57
N ILE A 48 -1.52 -1.16 -11.25
CA ILE A 48 -2.16 0.02 -11.85
C ILE A 48 -3.25 -0.40 -12.84
N GLY A 49 -2.96 -1.39 -13.70
CA GLY A 49 -3.92 -1.93 -14.66
C GLY A 49 -5.13 -2.58 -13.97
N CYS A 50 -4.93 -3.29 -12.86
CA CYS A 50 -6.01 -3.93 -12.10
C CYS A 50 -6.89 -2.93 -11.34
N LEU A 51 -6.31 -1.84 -10.83
CA LEU A 51 -7.04 -0.90 -9.97
C LEU A 51 -7.87 0.13 -10.76
N ALA A 52 -7.79 0.13 -12.10
CA ALA A 52 -8.42 1.15 -12.96
C ALA A 52 -8.14 2.60 -12.50
N VAL A 53 -7.01 2.80 -11.80
CA VAL A 53 -6.56 4.11 -11.34
C VAL A 53 -5.95 4.76 -12.57
N LEU A 54 -6.76 5.55 -13.27
CA LEU A 54 -6.24 6.49 -14.24
C LEU A 54 -5.31 7.46 -13.48
N PRO A 55 -4.16 7.85 -14.05
CA PRO A 55 -3.36 8.92 -13.47
C PRO A 55 -4.27 10.14 -13.29
N ASP A 56 -4.14 10.83 -12.15
CA ASP A 56 -4.77 12.13 -11.97
C ASP A 56 -4.41 12.99 -13.18
N GLY A 57 -5.43 13.55 -13.83
CA GLY A 57 -5.23 14.37 -15.03
C GLY A 57 -4.29 15.54 -14.73
N PRO A 58 -3.67 16.14 -15.77
CA PRO A 58 -2.79 17.29 -15.57
C PRO A 58 -3.56 18.40 -14.82
N GLU A 59 -2.94 18.94 -13.77
CA GLU A 59 -3.42 20.12 -13.02
C GLU A 59 -3.56 21.36 -13.91
#